data_AF-A0A7S1GFW0-F1
#
_entry.id   AF-A0A7S1GFW0-F1
#
_cell.length_a   1.000
_cell.length_b   1.000
_cell.length_c   1.000
_cell.angle_alpha   90.00
_cell.angle_beta   90.00
_cell.angle_gamma   90.00
#
_symmetry.space_group_name_H-M   'P 1'
#
loop_
_entity.id
_entity.type
_entity.pdbx_description
1 polymer ?
#
loop_
_entity_poly.entity_id
_entity_poly.type
_entity_poly.pdbx_seq_one_letter_code
_entity_poly.pdbx_strand_id
1 'polypeptide(L)'
;TMDEFHRPYRLYQRKDWKSDAPTDTLLKEELDDLFWCSSYKSLDGKYIFFDTASKETSEVWYRSTEDESSVTEMKCVAKRRNKVLYEVEHGDDSWYVWTNVDGSPNMKLM
;
A
#
# COMPACT_ATOMS: atom_id res chain seq x y z
N THR A 1 11.70 -0.90 7.07
CA THR A 1 12.42 -1.64 8.13
C THR A 1 11.70 -2.95 8.38
N MET A 2 12.33 -3.90 9.06
CA MET A 2 11.70 -5.18 9.46
C MET A 2 11.59 -5.27 10.98
N ASP A 3 10.66 -6.07 11.47
CA ASP A 3 10.55 -6.41 12.89
C ASP A 3 11.53 -7.55 13.28
N GLU A 4 11.43 -8.04 14.52
CA GLU A 4 12.28 -9.12 15.03
C GLU A 4 12.14 -10.45 14.28
N PHE A 5 11.01 -10.65 13.58
CA PHE A 5 10.72 -11.83 12.77
C PHE A 5 11.07 -11.62 11.29
N HIS A 6 11.78 -10.54 10.96
CA HIS A 6 12.12 -10.14 9.59
C HIS A 6 10.89 -9.86 8.71
N ARG A 7 9.76 -9.48 9.32
CA ARG A 7 8.55 -9.08 8.60
C ARG A 7 8.62 -7.58 8.29
N PRO A 8 8.38 -7.16 7.03
CA PRO A 8 8.20 -5.77 6.70
C PRO A 8 6.84 -5.29 7.20
N TYR A 9 6.84 -4.19 7.95
CA TYR A 9 5.64 -3.69 8.64
C TYR A 9 5.51 -2.16 8.63
N ARG A 10 6.50 -1.43 8.10
CA ARG A 10 6.50 0.04 8.05
C ARG A 10 6.94 0.58 6.70
N LEU A 11 6.24 1.62 6.24
CA LEU A 11 6.62 2.45 5.11
C LEU A 11 7.10 3.81 5.58
N TYR A 12 8.29 4.20 5.11
CA TYR A 12 8.90 5.49 5.37
C TYR A 12 9.10 6.26 4.07
N GLN A 13 9.01 7.59 4.16
CA GLN A 13 9.36 8.51 3.09
C GLN A 13 10.61 9.29 3.46
N ARG A 14 11.57 9.32 2.52
CA ARG A 14 12.72 10.22 2.54
C ARG A 14 12.59 11.24 1.42
N LYS A 15 12.43 12.52 1.74
CA LYS A 15 12.36 13.60 0.73
C LYS A 15 13.75 14.14 0.38
N ASP A 16 14.65 14.17 1.35
CA ASP A 16 15.96 14.80 1.31
C ASP A 16 17.09 13.79 1.06
N TRP A 17 16.94 12.90 0.08
CA TRP A 17 17.84 11.76 -0.12
C TRP A 17 19.32 12.10 -0.36
N LYS A 18 19.62 13.36 -0.75
CA LYS A 18 20.98 13.88 -0.95
C LYS A 18 21.55 14.64 0.26
N SER A 19 20.78 14.83 1.31
CA SER A 19 21.22 15.52 2.53
C SER A 19 22.31 14.71 3.22
N ASP A 20 23.27 15.39 3.86
CA ASP A 20 24.27 14.75 4.73
C ASP A 20 23.64 14.17 6.00
N ALA A 21 22.43 14.63 6.36
CA ALA A 21 21.62 14.12 7.45
C ALA A 21 20.17 13.93 6.99
N PRO A 22 19.89 12.87 6.20
CA PRO A 22 18.56 12.65 5.66
C PRO A 22 17.58 12.23 6.74
N THR A 23 16.31 12.62 6.60
CA THR A 23 15.26 12.31 7.57
C THR A 23 14.18 11.43 6.96
N ASP A 24 13.80 10.39 7.70
CA ASP A 24 12.73 9.47 7.32
C ASP A 24 11.46 9.81 8.08
N THR A 25 10.38 10.06 7.35
CA THR A 25 9.04 10.25 7.92
C THR A 25 8.27 8.95 7.81
N LEU A 26 7.75 8.42 8.93
CA LEU A 26 6.85 7.26 8.93
C LEU A 26 5.53 7.65 8.25
N LEU A 27 5.18 6.96 7.17
CA LEU A 27 3.91 7.16 6.47
C LEU A 27 2.83 6.19 6.91
N LYS A 28 3.21 4.92 7.15
CA LYS A 28 2.28 3.87 7.52
C LYS A 28 2.98 2.75 8.28
N GLU A 29 2.23 2.15 9.21
CA GLU A 29 2.64 1.01 10.03
C GLU A 29 1.50 -0.01 10.08
N GLU A 30 1.85 -1.29 9.99
CA GLU A 30 0.98 -2.44 10.21
C GLU A 30 1.36 -3.11 11.53
N LEU A 31 0.44 -3.10 12.47
CA LEU A 31 0.65 -3.63 13.82
C LEU A 31 0.18 -5.07 13.97
N ASP A 32 -0.59 -5.59 13.01
CA ASP A 32 -1.04 -6.98 13.00
C ASP A 32 0.04 -7.87 12.38
N ASP A 33 0.61 -8.76 13.19
CA ASP A 33 1.69 -9.67 12.79
C ASP A 33 1.29 -10.71 11.74
N LEU A 34 -0.01 -10.88 11.46
CA LEU A 34 -0.50 -11.73 10.39
C LEU A 34 -0.31 -11.13 8.99
N PHE A 35 -0.04 -9.82 8.90
CA PHE A 35 0.02 -9.09 7.64
C PHE A 35 1.46 -8.82 7.21
N TRP A 36 1.76 -9.16 5.97
CA TRP A 36 3.01 -8.80 5.31
C TRP A 36 2.80 -7.49 4.55
N CYS A 37 3.79 -6.59 4.60
CA CYS A 37 3.69 -5.30 3.91
C CYS A 37 4.63 -5.21 2.71
N SER A 38 4.15 -4.55 1.66
CA SER A 38 4.96 -4.17 0.51
C SER A 38 4.60 -2.76 0.03
N SER A 39 5.46 -2.18 -0.81
CA SER A 39 5.17 -0.92 -1.46
C SER A 39 5.60 -0.95 -2.92
N TYR A 40 4.78 -0.39 -3.79
CA TYR A 40 5.03 -0.30 -5.22
C TYR A 40 4.51 1.02 -5.78
N LYS A 41 4.94 1.37 -6.99
CA LYS A 41 4.47 2.55 -7.71
C LYS A 41 3.49 2.10 -8.78
N SER A 42 2.46 2.89 -9.03
CA SER A 42 1.52 2.63 -10.12
C SER A 42 2.22 2.60 -11.48
N LEU A 43 1.64 1.90 -12.45
CA LEU A 43 2.17 1.80 -13.81
C LEU A 43 2.35 3.16 -14.48
N ASP A 44 1.42 4.08 -14.25
CA ASP A 44 1.50 5.46 -14.76
C ASP A 44 2.32 6.41 -13.88
N GLY A 45 2.84 5.93 -12.75
CA GLY A 45 3.68 6.69 -11.84
C GLY A 45 2.95 7.73 -10.98
N LYS A 46 1.62 7.84 -11.08
CA LYS A 46 0.83 8.85 -10.33
C LYS A 46 0.64 8.51 -8.85
N TYR A 47 0.83 7.25 -8.47
CA TYR A 47 0.58 6.79 -7.10
C TYR A 47 1.70 5.90 -6.55
N ILE A 48 1.91 6.01 -5.24
CA ILE A 48 2.63 5.02 -4.43
C ILE A 48 1.61 4.24 -3.62
N PHE A 49 1.72 2.92 -3.65
CA PHE A 49 0.91 1.99 -2.90
C PHE A 49 1.67 1.43 -1.70
N PHE A 50 0.94 1.22 -0.62
CA PHE A 50 1.33 0.40 0.52
C PHE A 50 0.28 -0.70 0.67
N ASP A 51 0.69 -1.92 0.35
CA ASP A 51 -0.14 -3.10 0.41
C ASP A 51 0.16 -3.86 1.70
N THR A 52 -0.90 -4.20 2.44
CA THR A 52 -0.83 -5.12 3.58
C THR A 52 -1.70 -6.32 3.30
N ALA A 53 -1.12 -7.51 3.38
CA ALA A 53 -1.84 -8.75 3.07
C ALA A 53 -1.48 -9.87 4.04
N SER A 54 -2.52 -10.56 4.52
CA SER A 54 -2.40 -11.89 5.10
C SER A 54 -2.71 -12.95 4.04
N LYS A 55 -2.80 -14.22 4.44
CA LYS A 55 -3.19 -15.30 3.52
C LYS A 55 -4.60 -15.15 2.93
N GLU A 56 -5.48 -14.39 3.60
CA GLU A 56 -6.90 -14.33 3.22
C GLU A 56 -7.48 -12.91 3.24
N THR A 57 -6.71 -11.88 3.60
CA THR A 57 -7.22 -10.51 3.70
C THR A 57 -6.19 -9.51 3.22
N SER A 58 -6.61 -8.58 2.36
CA SER A 58 -5.79 -7.47 1.88
C SER A 58 -6.32 -6.13 2.38
N GLU A 59 -5.43 -5.14 2.47
CA GLU A 59 -5.73 -3.72 2.64
C GLU A 59 -4.69 -2.88 1.88
N VAL A 60 -5.14 -2.10 0.90
CA VAL A 60 -4.26 -1.26 0.08
C VAL A 60 -4.47 0.21 0.43
N TRP A 61 -3.35 0.89 0.66
CA TRP A 61 -3.28 2.32 0.90
C TRP A 61 -2.51 2.99 -0.24
N TYR A 62 -2.86 4.22 -0.59
CA TYR A 62 -2.23 4.94 -1.69
C TYR A 62 -1.93 6.40 -1.33
N ARG A 63 -0.95 6.97 -2.01
CA ARG A 63 -0.63 8.40 -1.97
C ARG A 63 -0.25 8.86 -3.37
N SER A 64 -0.68 10.06 -3.75
CA SER A 64 -0.25 10.68 -5.02
C SER A 64 1.24 11.03 -4.96
N THR A 65 1.94 10.85 -6.09
CA THR A 65 3.33 11.28 -6.27
C THR A 65 3.47 12.78 -6.54
N GLU A 66 2.39 13.46 -6.95
CA GLU A 66 2.40 14.89 -7.29
C GLU A 66 2.12 15.78 -6.07
N ASP A 67 1.48 15.25 -5.03
CA ASP A 67 1.18 16.02 -3.81
C ASP A 67 2.32 15.94 -2.79
N GLU A 68 3.31 16.81 -2.98
CA GLU A 68 4.42 17.02 -2.05
C GLU A 68 4.05 17.91 -0.86
N SER A 69 3.00 18.72 -1.01
CA SER A 69 2.61 19.80 -0.09
C SER A 69 1.96 19.29 1.19
N SER A 70 1.37 18.11 1.11
CA SER A 70 0.61 17.52 2.19
C SER A 70 1.50 16.60 3.03
N VAL A 71 1.60 16.85 4.34
CA VAL A 71 2.19 15.93 5.34
C VAL A 71 1.21 14.77 5.59
N THR A 72 0.43 14.41 4.58
CA THR A 72 -0.82 13.67 4.77
C THR A 72 -0.57 12.18 4.63
N GLU A 73 -1.16 11.46 5.58
CA GLU A 73 -1.22 10.01 5.67
C GLU A 73 -1.73 9.40 4.36
N MET A 74 -1.35 8.15 4.12
CA MET A 74 -1.85 7.41 2.97
C MET A 74 -3.38 7.27 3.03
N LYS A 75 -4.05 7.34 1.88
CA LYS A 75 -5.49 7.11 1.74
C LYS A 75 -5.77 5.62 1.60
N CYS A 76 -6.83 5.13 2.23
CA CYS A 76 -7.24 3.73 2.09
C CYS A 76 -8.06 3.56 0.81
N VAL A 77 -7.77 2.54 -0.01
CA VAL A 77 -8.62 2.15 -1.15
C VAL A 77 -9.93 1.55 -0.62
N ALA A 78 -9.82 0.55 0.25
CA ALA A 78 -10.94 -0.06 0.96
C ALA A 78 -10.49 -0.68 2.29
N LYS A 79 -11.23 -0.46 3.38
CA LYS A 79 -10.89 -1.07 4.67
C LYS A 79 -10.93 -2.59 4.57
N ARG A 80 -10.03 -3.26 5.29
CA ARG A 80 -9.95 -4.73 5.32
C ARG A 80 -11.28 -5.38 5.67
N ARG A 81 -11.61 -6.46 4.96
CA ARG A 81 -12.76 -7.33 5.22
C ARG A 81 -12.24 -8.77 5.29
N ASN A 82 -12.64 -9.52 6.31
CA ASN A 82 -12.21 -10.90 6.46
C ASN A 82 -12.51 -11.70 5.18
N LYS A 83 -11.53 -12.51 4.73
CA LYS A 83 -11.59 -13.32 3.50
C LYS A 83 -11.69 -12.54 2.19
N VAL A 84 -11.46 -11.23 2.20
CA VAL A 84 -11.41 -10.43 0.98
C VAL A 84 -9.95 -10.15 0.60
N LEU A 85 -9.55 -10.73 -0.52
CA LEU A 85 -8.28 -10.46 -1.17
C LEU A 85 -8.52 -9.47 -2.31
N TYR A 86 -7.64 -8.48 -2.41
CA TYR A 86 -7.61 -7.59 -3.55
C TYR A 86 -6.23 -6.98 -3.76
N GLU A 87 -5.92 -6.73 -5.02
CA GLU A 87 -4.76 -5.97 -5.49
C GLU A 87 -5.25 -4.76 -6.27
N VAL A 88 -4.45 -3.69 -6.30
CA VAL A 88 -4.85 -2.42 -6.89
C VAL A 88 -3.76 -1.94 -7.82
N GLU A 89 -4.15 -1.51 -9.01
CA GLU A 89 -3.28 -0.81 -9.95
C GLU A 89 -3.96 0.46 -10.44
N HIS A 90 -3.18 1.43 -10.90
CA HIS A 90 -3.67 2.63 -11.55
C HIS A 90 -2.94 2.86 -12.87
N GLY A 91 -3.72 3.14 -13.91
CA GLY A 91 -3.22 3.49 -15.24
C GLY A 91 -4.35 3.92 -16.16
N ASP A 92 -4.03 4.68 -17.20
CA ASP A 92 -5.02 5.20 -18.15
C ASP A 92 -6.21 5.90 -17.46
N ASP A 93 -5.88 6.73 -16.46
CA ASP A 93 -6.82 7.48 -15.60
C ASP A 93 -7.90 6.60 -14.93
N SER A 94 -7.61 5.32 -14.76
CA SER A 94 -8.52 4.31 -14.23
C SER A 94 -7.87 3.50 -13.10
N TRP A 95 -8.71 3.10 -12.15
CA TRP A 95 -8.37 2.16 -11.09
C TRP A 95 -8.72 0.75 -11.54
N TYR A 96 -7.78 -0.17 -11.41
CA TYR A 96 -7.98 -1.58 -11.69
C TYR A 96 -7.91 -2.37 -10.38
N VAL A 97 -8.96 -3.10 -10.05
CA VAL A 97 -9.02 -3.88 -8.81
C VAL A 97 -9.22 -5.35 -9.12
N TRP A 98 -8.21 -6.17 -8.81
CA TRP A 98 -8.28 -7.63 -8.96
C TRP A 98 -8.67 -8.25 -7.62
N THR A 99 -9.85 -8.86 -7.52
CA THR A 99 -10.42 -9.22 -6.20
C THR A 99 -11.31 -10.45 -6.20
N ASN A 100 -11.47 -11.10 -5.03
CA ASN A 100 -12.37 -12.25 -4.82
C ASN A 100 -13.78 -11.91 -4.32
N VAL A 101 -14.18 -10.63 -4.29
CA VAL A 101 -15.50 -10.22 -3.78
C VAL A 101 -16.66 -10.86 -4.56
N ASP A 102 -17.84 -10.84 -3.94
CA ASP A 102 -19.10 -11.34 -4.51
C ASP A 102 -19.05 -12.82 -4.92
N GLY A 103 -18.27 -13.62 -4.17
CA GLY A 103 -18.17 -15.06 -4.41
C GLY A 103 -17.34 -15.39 -5.66
N SER A 104 -16.26 -14.64 -5.92
CA SER A 104 -15.38 -14.84 -7.07
C SER A 104 -14.08 -15.57 -6.66
N PRO A 105 -14.07 -16.90 -6.46
CA PRO A 105 -12.88 -17.62 -5.97
C PRO A 105 -11.70 -17.58 -6.94
N ASN A 106 -11.99 -17.43 -8.24
CA ASN A 106 -10.96 -17.27 -9.29
C ASN A 106 -10.60 -15.81 -9.55
N MET A 107 -10.97 -14.92 -8.61
CA MET A 107 -10.84 -13.47 -8.70
C MET A 107 -11.61 -12.88 -9.90
N LYS A 108 -11.81 -11.56 -9.89
CA LYS A 108 -12.36 -10.79 -11.00
C LYS A 108 -11.69 -9.43 -11.06
N LEU A 109 -11.64 -8.86 -12.25
CA LEU A 109 -11.22 -7.48 -12.45
C LEU A 109 -12.45 -6.57 -12.35
N MET A 110 -12.30 -5.47 -11.62
CA MET A 110 -13.27 -4.39 -11.51
C MET A 110 -12.62 -3.06 -11.87
#